data_AF-A0A1E8Q1J2-F1
#
_entry.id   AF-A0A1E8Q1J2-F1
#
_cell.length_a   1.000
_cell.length_b   1.000
_cell.length_c   1.000
_cell.angle_alpha   90.00
_cell.angle_beta   90.00
_cell.angle_gamma   90.00
#
_symmetry.space_group_name_H-M   'P 1'
#
loop_
_entity.id
_entity.type
_entity.pdbx_description
1 polymer ?
#
loop_
_entity_poly.entity_id
_entity_poly.type
_entity_poly.pdbx_seq_one_letter_code
_entity_poly.pdbx_strand_id
1 'polypeptide(L)'
;MPRLRDYARMLRRGWRVILAATVLSAGAGVLAAGLLTDPVYAATTRVFAIVPGDAQTHAAYEGNRGSSVRMQTYAQLATSTIVTQRTIDELGLDETPAELAEHITATPTPGDLSRFSYPLSVLLDVQVTGSDPGRTVDVANAVGRNLIAASQELEWHEDQPGPELVPVDAATSAHDVAKPWYTNAGIGAAWGLALSVLAVLAFGAARDSVLSRDQIAYAATAGDPDDEPEALA
;
A
#
# COMPACT_ATOMS: atom_id res chain seq x y z
N MET A 1 21.78 31.78 -22.42
CA MET A 1 21.31 30.64 -21.60
C MET A 1 21.19 31.10 -20.15
N PRO A 2 20.02 30.96 -19.50
CA PRO A 2 19.84 31.37 -18.11
C PRO A 2 20.79 30.57 -17.20
N ARG A 3 21.45 31.24 -16.25
CA ARG A 3 22.45 30.62 -15.37
C ARG A 3 21.76 30.00 -14.15
N LEU A 4 22.29 28.90 -13.62
CA LEU A 4 21.78 28.23 -12.39
C LEU A 4 21.56 29.20 -11.20
N ARG A 5 22.37 30.26 -11.14
CA ARG A 5 22.28 31.32 -10.11
C ARG A 5 21.00 32.15 -10.18
N ASP A 6 20.42 32.31 -11.36
CA ASP A 6 19.23 33.15 -11.54
C ASP A 6 17.97 32.39 -11.07
N TYR A 7 17.92 31.08 -11.33
CA TYR A 7 16.93 30.16 -10.76
C TYR A 7 16.96 30.13 -9.22
N ALA A 8 18.16 30.09 -8.62
CA ALA A 8 18.31 30.09 -7.17
C ALA A 8 17.79 31.37 -6.49
N ARG A 9 17.95 32.54 -7.12
CA ARG A 9 17.41 33.81 -6.59
C ARG A 9 15.88 33.86 -6.70
N MET A 10 15.31 33.38 -7.81
CA MET A 10 13.85 33.27 -7.96
C MET A 10 13.24 32.35 -6.92
N LEU A 11 13.84 31.18 -6.68
CA LEU A 11 13.35 30.23 -5.68
C LEU A 11 13.43 30.82 -4.25
N ARG A 12 14.52 31.52 -3.94
CA ARG A 12 14.68 32.23 -2.66
C ARG A 12 13.67 33.36 -2.45
N ARG A 13 13.11 33.94 -3.51
CA ARG A 13 12.08 34.99 -3.40
C ARG A 13 10.67 34.40 -3.29
N GLY A 14 10.45 33.22 -3.88
CA GLY A 14 9.17 32.48 -3.85
C GLY A 14 9.02 31.44 -2.75
N TRP A 15 10.02 31.22 -1.89
CA TRP A 15 10.04 30.09 -0.95
C TRP A 15 8.82 30.00 -0.02
N ARG A 16 8.25 31.14 0.41
CA ARG A 16 7.04 31.17 1.25
C ARG A 16 5.81 30.64 0.50
N VAL A 17 5.70 30.93 -0.79
CA VAL A 17 4.61 30.45 -1.66
C VAL A 17 4.77 28.95 -1.87
N ILE A 18 6.00 28.49 -2.14
CA ILE A 18 6.30 27.06 -2.30
C ILE A 18 5.96 26.30 -1.01
N LEU A 19 6.39 26.80 0.14
CA LEU A 19 6.15 26.17 1.43
C LEU A 19 4.65 26.14 1.77
N ALA A 20 3.93 27.26 1.59
CA ALA A 20 2.49 27.32 1.83
C ALA A 20 1.72 26.36 0.90
N ALA A 21 2.03 26.35 -0.39
CA ALA A 21 1.41 25.45 -1.36
C ALA A 21 1.68 23.97 -1.02
N THR A 22 2.91 23.64 -0.64
CA THR A 22 3.29 22.27 -0.25
C THR A 22 2.49 21.80 0.97
N VAL A 23 2.37 22.64 2.01
CA VAL A 23 1.60 22.32 3.23
C VAL A 23 0.12 22.16 2.92
N LEU A 24 -0.45 23.06 2.10
CA LEU A 24 -1.86 22.98 1.70
C LEU A 24 -2.15 21.72 0.88
N SER A 25 -1.30 21.37 -0.09
CA SER A 25 -1.45 20.15 -0.87
C SER A 25 -1.25 18.88 -0.03
N ALA A 26 -0.38 18.90 0.97
CA ALA A 26 -0.24 17.80 1.92
C ALA A 26 -1.53 17.59 2.74
N GLY A 27 -2.09 18.66 3.28
CA GLY A 27 -3.37 18.62 4.00
C GLY A 27 -4.53 18.18 3.10
N ALA A 28 -4.60 18.69 1.88
CA ALA A 28 -5.57 18.25 0.88
C ALA A 28 -5.42 16.77 0.53
N GLY A 29 -4.18 16.24 0.45
CA GLY A 29 -3.93 14.82 0.22
C GLY A 29 -4.45 13.92 1.35
N VAL A 30 -4.29 14.34 2.60
CA VAL A 30 -4.85 13.63 3.77
C VAL A 30 -6.39 13.66 3.75
N LEU A 31 -6.97 14.84 3.51
CA LEU A 31 -8.42 15.00 3.44
C LEU A 31 -9.03 14.21 2.28
N ALA A 32 -8.40 14.26 1.10
CA ALA A 32 -8.83 13.52 -0.06
C ALA A 32 -8.78 12.02 0.22
N ALA A 33 -7.70 11.50 0.81
CA ALA A 33 -7.63 10.09 1.16
C ALA A 33 -8.75 9.65 2.12
N GLY A 34 -9.06 10.46 3.15
CA GLY A 34 -10.14 10.14 4.09
C GLY A 34 -11.56 10.20 3.50
N LEU A 35 -11.75 10.95 2.39
CA LEU A 35 -13.05 11.10 1.74
C LEU A 35 -13.23 10.19 0.52
N LEU A 36 -12.13 9.78 -0.12
CA LEU A 36 -12.13 9.02 -1.38
C LEU A 36 -11.67 7.57 -1.24
N THR A 37 -11.12 7.17 -0.08
CA THR A 37 -10.69 5.79 0.16
C THR A 37 -11.65 5.12 1.13
N ASP A 38 -12.30 4.06 0.67
CA ASP A 38 -13.16 3.24 1.53
C ASP A 38 -12.33 2.55 2.62
N PRO A 39 -12.87 2.43 3.85
CA PRO A 39 -12.19 1.71 4.92
C PRO A 39 -12.02 0.24 4.53
N VAL A 40 -10.83 -0.29 4.80
CA VAL A 40 -10.52 -1.72 4.61
C VAL A 40 -10.33 -2.33 5.99
N TYR A 41 -11.11 -3.35 6.30
CA TYR A 41 -11.04 -4.08 7.55
C TYR A 41 -10.29 -5.39 7.36
N ALA A 42 -9.51 -5.80 8.36
CA ALA A 42 -8.85 -7.10 8.41
C ALA A 42 -9.37 -7.93 9.58
N ALA A 43 -9.71 -9.19 9.31
CA ALA A 43 -10.00 -10.19 10.32
C ALA A 43 -9.05 -11.38 10.15
N THR A 44 -8.63 -11.99 11.27
CA THR A 44 -7.66 -13.09 11.25
C THR A 44 -8.20 -14.28 12.05
N THR A 45 -8.16 -15.46 11.43
CA THR A 45 -8.39 -16.74 12.08
C THR A 45 -7.08 -17.53 12.14
N ARG A 46 -6.91 -18.39 13.14
CA ARG A 46 -5.67 -19.13 13.38
C ARG A 46 -5.94 -20.63 13.44
N VAL A 47 -5.13 -21.39 12.71
CA VAL A 47 -5.13 -22.86 12.75
C VAL A 47 -3.77 -23.39 13.18
N PHE A 48 -3.76 -24.58 13.78
CA PHE A 48 -2.56 -25.30 14.22
C PHE A 48 -2.44 -26.62 13.48
N ALA A 49 -1.25 -26.92 12.98
CA ALA A 49 -0.95 -28.19 12.35
C ALA A 49 -0.45 -29.21 13.39
N ILE A 50 -1.22 -30.28 13.58
CA ILE A 50 -0.84 -31.44 14.37
C ILE A 50 -0.27 -32.50 13.44
N VAL A 51 0.88 -33.09 13.80
CA VAL A 51 1.36 -34.31 13.15
C VAL A 51 1.21 -35.48 14.12
N PRO A 52 0.48 -36.54 13.76
CA PRO A 52 0.37 -37.73 14.59
C PRO A 52 1.73 -38.43 14.72
N GLY A 53 2.16 -38.67 15.96
CA GLY A 53 3.41 -39.37 16.29
C GLY A 53 3.70 -39.36 17.80
N ASP A 54 4.30 -40.43 18.32
CA ASP A 54 4.73 -40.53 19.72
C ASP A 54 5.87 -39.53 20.01
N ALA A 55 5.72 -38.73 21.06
CA ALA A 55 6.65 -37.67 21.47
C ALA A 55 8.06 -38.17 21.88
N GLN A 56 8.32 -39.47 21.87
CA GLN A 56 9.53 -40.10 22.43
C GLN A 56 10.56 -40.61 21.41
N THR A 57 10.44 -40.35 20.11
CA THR A 57 11.38 -40.89 19.10
C THR A 57 11.92 -39.84 18.11
N HIS A 58 13.05 -40.15 17.47
CA HIS A 58 13.64 -39.43 16.33
C HIS A 58 12.61 -39.10 15.22
N ALA A 59 11.53 -39.90 15.14
CA ALA A 59 10.39 -39.68 14.24
C ALA A 59 9.60 -38.40 14.55
N ALA A 60 9.54 -37.94 15.80
CA ALA A 60 8.93 -36.65 16.15
C ALA A 60 9.74 -35.47 15.60
N TYR A 61 11.08 -35.59 15.53
CA TYR A 61 11.96 -34.56 15.00
C TYR A 61 11.84 -34.45 13.46
N GLU A 62 11.81 -35.60 12.77
CA GLU A 62 11.54 -35.67 11.33
C GLU A 62 10.09 -35.26 10.99
N GLY A 63 9.12 -35.64 11.84
CA GLY A 63 7.72 -35.24 11.74
C GLY A 63 7.55 -33.73 11.82
N ASN A 64 8.20 -33.07 12.78
CA ASN A 64 8.16 -31.61 12.96
C ASN A 64 8.80 -30.85 11.77
N ARG A 65 9.85 -31.41 11.17
CA ARG A 65 10.44 -30.90 9.92
C ARG A 65 9.45 -31.04 8.75
N GLY A 66 8.73 -32.16 8.68
CA GLY A 66 7.63 -32.38 7.74
C GLY A 66 6.47 -31.39 7.91
N SER A 67 6.03 -31.13 9.15
CA SER A 67 4.98 -30.14 9.46
C SER A 67 5.34 -28.75 8.96
N SER A 68 6.61 -28.36 9.13
CA SER A 68 7.08 -27.02 8.77
C SER A 68 7.16 -26.80 7.26
N VAL A 69 7.49 -27.83 6.48
CA VAL A 69 7.43 -27.77 5.00
C VAL A 69 5.98 -27.73 4.53
N ARG A 70 5.08 -28.49 5.16
CA ARG A 70 3.64 -28.51 4.85
C ARG A 70 2.96 -27.19 5.15
N MET A 71 3.45 -26.41 6.11
CA MET A 71 2.84 -25.12 6.47
C MET A 71 2.81 -24.14 5.30
N GLN A 72 3.84 -24.14 4.45
CA GLN A 72 3.83 -23.34 3.22
C GLN A 72 2.81 -23.86 2.20
N THR A 73 2.64 -25.19 2.13
CA THR A 73 1.61 -25.80 1.29
C THR A 73 0.20 -25.47 1.78
N TYR A 74 -0.06 -25.50 3.09
CA TYR A 74 -1.34 -25.07 3.65
C TYR A 74 -1.61 -23.58 3.43
N ALA A 75 -0.57 -22.74 3.52
CA ALA A 75 -0.69 -21.33 3.19
C ALA A 75 -1.13 -21.12 1.73
N GLN A 76 -0.54 -21.87 0.79
CA GLN A 76 -0.97 -21.85 -0.62
C GLN A 76 -2.36 -22.46 -0.83
N LEU A 77 -2.71 -23.49 -0.05
CA LEU A 77 -4.03 -24.11 -0.10
C LEU A 77 -5.13 -23.14 0.36
N ALA A 78 -4.85 -22.27 1.33
CA ALA A 78 -5.80 -21.28 1.82
C ALA A 78 -6.28 -20.30 0.74
N THR A 79 -5.43 -20.01 -0.26
CA THR A 79 -5.75 -19.13 -1.40
C THR A 79 -6.15 -19.90 -2.66
N SER A 80 -6.31 -21.23 -2.57
CA SER A 80 -6.63 -22.07 -3.73
C SER A 80 -8.11 -22.03 -4.09
N THR A 81 -8.43 -22.33 -5.35
CA THR A 81 -9.81 -22.36 -5.86
C THR A 81 -10.73 -23.28 -5.05
N ILE A 82 -10.23 -24.40 -4.51
CA ILE A 82 -11.07 -25.33 -3.73
C ILE A 82 -11.54 -24.68 -2.42
N VAL A 83 -10.68 -23.92 -1.74
CA VAL A 83 -11.03 -23.24 -0.49
C VAL A 83 -11.86 -21.99 -0.76
N THR A 84 -11.46 -21.18 -1.76
CA THR A 84 -12.15 -19.93 -2.06
C THR A 84 -13.53 -20.16 -2.67
N GLN A 85 -13.70 -21.12 -3.57
CA GLN A 85 -15.01 -21.46 -4.12
C GLN A 85 -15.97 -21.97 -3.04
N ARG A 86 -15.51 -22.88 -2.16
CA ARG A 86 -16.35 -23.37 -1.05
C ARG A 86 -16.77 -22.26 -0.10
N THR A 87 -15.87 -21.31 0.16
CA THR A 87 -16.17 -20.13 0.99
C THR A 87 -17.22 -19.24 0.33
N ILE A 88 -17.09 -19.02 -0.99
CA ILE A 88 -18.08 -18.27 -1.80
C ILE A 88 -19.44 -18.96 -1.75
N ASP A 89 -19.48 -20.29 -1.94
CA ASP A 89 -20.71 -21.07 -1.93
C ASP A 89 -21.37 -21.11 -0.55
N GLU A 90 -20.58 -21.18 0.53
CA GLU A 90 -21.05 -21.19 1.92
C GLU A 90 -21.69 -19.86 2.33
N LEU A 91 -21.08 -18.74 1.93
CA LEU A 91 -21.50 -17.41 2.36
C LEU A 91 -22.33 -16.65 1.32
N GLY A 92 -22.49 -17.19 0.11
CA GLY A 92 -23.18 -16.52 -1.00
C GLY A 92 -22.48 -15.21 -1.40
N LEU A 93 -21.16 -15.26 -1.62
CA LEU A 93 -20.39 -14.08 -2.02
C LEU A 93 -20.56 -13.78 -3.51
N ASP A 94 -20.72 -12.51 -3.86
CA ASP A 94 -20.81 -12.04 -5.26
C ASP A 94 -19.42 -11.69 -5.81
N GLU A 95 -18.49 -12.65 -5.75
CA GLU A 95 -17.13 -12.51 -6.27
C GLU A 95 -16.61 -13.86 -6.81
N THR A 96 -15.54 -13.81 -7.60
CA THR A 96 -14.89 -15.00 -8.13
C THR A 96 -13.87 -15.58 -7.13
N PRO A 97 -13.53 -16.88 -7.24
CA PRO A 97 -12.46 -17.49 -6.44
C PRO A 97 -11.12 -16.77 -6.49
N ALA A 98 -10.81 -16.13 -7.62
CA ALA A 98 -9.57 -15.37 -7.81
C ALA A 98 -9.61 -14.02 -7.07
N GLU A 99 -10.74 -13.30 -7.14
CA GLU A 99 -10.94 -12.05 -6.39
C GLU A 99 -10.88 -12.30 -4.88
N LEU A 100 -11.55 -13.35 -4.39
CA LEU A 100 -11.47 -13.70 -2.97
C LEU A 100 -10.04 -14.09 -2.55
N ALA A 101 -9.29 -14.78 -3.42
CA ALA A 101 -7.90 -15.15 -3.13
C ALA A 101 -6.99 -13.93 -2.95
N GLU A 102 -7.24 -12.82 -3.66
CA GLU A 102 -6.47 -11.58 -3.52
C GLU A 102 -6.68 -10.91 -2.15
N HIS A 103 -7.82 -11.17 -1.51
CA HIS A 103 -8.15 -10.65 -0.19
C HIS A 103 -7.61 -11.51 0.97
N ILE A 104 -7.10 -12.71 0.69
CA ILE A 104 -6.63 -13.68 1.67
C ILE A 104 -5.09 -13.62 1.78
N THR A 105 -4.58 -13.50 2.99
CA THR A 105 -3.15 -13.64 3.31
C THR A 105 -2.98 -14.73 4.36
N ALA A 106 -2.31 -15.82 4.00
CA ALA A 106 -2.01 -16.93 4.91
C ALA A 106 -0.52 -16.91 5.29
N THR A 107 -0.22 -16.70 6.58
CA THR A 107 1.15 -16.51 7.09
C THR A 107 1.49 -17.53 8.17
N PRO A 108 2.51 -18.39 7.98
CA PRO A 108 3.03 -19.25 9.04
C PRO A 108 3.54 -18.43 10.23
N THR A 109 3.17 -18.78 11.46
CA THR A 109 3.57 -18.10 12.70
C THR A 109 4.36 -19.00 13.66
N PRO A 110 5.55 -18.56 14.15
CA PRO A 110 6.11 -17.21 14.03
C PRO A 110 6.68 -16.92 12.63
N GLY A 111 6.21 -15.83 12.02
CA GLY A 111 6.57 -15.42 10.66
C GLY A 111 7.90 -14.66 10.55
N ASP A 112 8.70 -14.62 11.63
CA ASP A 112 10.02 -13.99 11.58
C ASP A 112 11.01 -14.89 10.85
N LEU A 113 11.07 -14.71 9.53
CA LEU A 113 12.12 -15.22 8.67
C LEU A 113 13.34 -14.31 8.82
N SER A 114 13.98 -14.32 9.99
CA SER A 114 15.31 -13.75 10.08
C SER A 114 16.21 -14.59 9.16
N ARG A 115 17.06 -13.96 8.34
CA ARG A 115 18.01 -14.65 7.45
C ARG A 115 18.95 -15.64 8.14
N PHE A 116 18.93 -15.69 9.48
CA PHE A 116 19.70 -16.60 10.33
C PHE A 116 18.81 -17.56 11.16
N SER A 117 17.48 -17.50 11.02
CA SER A 117 16.54 -18.35 11.75
C SER A 117 15.24 -18.48 10.96
N TYR A 118 14.95 -19.69 10.49
CA TYR A 118 13.62 -20.09 10.04
C TYR A 118 12.98 -20.86 11.21
N PRO A 119 12.14 -20.23 12.04
CA PRO A 119 11.45 -20.98 13.07
C PRO A 119 10.56 -22.04 12.40
N LEU A 120 10.58 -23.25 12.93
CA LEU A 120 9.60 -24.28 12.59
C LEU A 120 8.22 -23.73 13.02
N SER A 121 7.34 -23.49 12.05
CA SER A 121 6.02 -22.92 12.28
C SER A 121 4.97 -24.02 12.25
N VAL A 122 4.23 -24.13 13.34
CA VAL A 122 3.08 -25.03 13.49
C VAL A 122 1.75 -24.29 13.53
N LEU A 123 1.78 -22.95 13.55
CA LEU A 123 0.59 -22.10 13.42
C LEU A 123 0.51 -21.49 12.02
N LEU A 124 -0.71 -21.24 11.57
CA LEU A 124 -1.02 -20.50 10.35
C LEU A 124 -2.08 -19.45 10.67
N ASP A 125 -1.72 -18.19 10.44
CA ASP A 125 -2.64 -17.07 10.54
C ASP A 125 -3.23 -16.82 9.15
N VAL A 126 -4.55 -16.94 9.04
CA VAL A 126 -5.31 -16.66 7.82
C VAL A 126 -6.03 -15.34 8.02
N GLN A 127 -5.50 -14.30 7.38
CA GLN A 127 -6.08 -12.96 7.39
C GLN A 127 -6.91 -12.74 6.12
N VAL A 128 -8.08 -12.15 6.28
CA VAL A 128 -8.94 -11.69 5.17
C VAL A 128 -9.16 -10.20 5.30
N THR A 129 -9.14 -9.51 4.17
CA THR A 129 -9.48 -8.08 4.08
C THR A 129 -10.82 -7.86 3.38
N GLY A 130 -11.56 -6.83 3.77
CA GLY A 130 -12.84 -6.47 3.13
C GLY A 130 -13.37 -5.12 3.57
N SER A 131 -14.50 -4.70 2.98
CA SER A 131 -15.10 -3.38 3.24
C SER A 131 -16.13 -3.36 4.39
N ASP A 132 -16.71 -4.52 4.74
CA ASP A 132 -17.64 -4.66 5.84
C ASP A 132 -17.02 -5.48 6.99
N PRO A 133 -16.90 -4.93 8.21
CA PRO A 133 -16.17 -5.58 9.30
C PRO A 133 -16.82 -6.90 9.76
N GLY A 134 -18.15 -7.00 9.70
CA GLY A 134 -18.86 -8.23 10.09
C GLY A 134 -18.62 -9.34 9.06
N ARG A 135 -18.85 -9.03 7.79
CA ARG A 135 -18.64 -9.94 6.67
C ARG A 135 -17.18 -10.38 6.56
N THR A 136 -16.22 -9.50 6.82
CA THR A 136 -14.79 -9.88 6.84
C THR A 136 -14.49 -10.92 7.92
N VAL A 137 -15.11 -10.84 9.10
CA VAL A 137 -14.99 -11.86 10.16
C VAL A 137 -15.59 -13.19 9.70
N ASP A 138 -16.78 -13.16 9.11
CA ASP A 138 -17.46 -14.35 8.62
C ASP A 138 -16.65 -15.06 7.53
N VAL A 139 -16.12 -14.29 6.57
CA VAL A 139 -15.27 -14.79 5.49
C VAL A 139 -13.97 -15.39 6.06
N ALA A 140 -13.28 -14.70 6.97
CA ALA A 140 -12.06 -15.24 7.58
C ALA A 140 -12.32 -16.60 8.26
N ASN A 141 -13.41 -16.71 9.02
CA ASN A 141 -13.77 -17.96 9.68
C ASN A 141 -14.18 -19.07 8.69
N ALA A 142 -14.90 -18.73 7.61
CA ALA A 142 -15.28 -19.68 6.57
C ALA A 142 -14.06 -20.18 5.78
N VAL A 143 -13.11 -19.31 5.43
CA VAL A 143 -11.83 -19.72 4.82
C VAL A 143 -11.10 -20.69 5.74
N GLY A 144 -11.01 -20.40 7.03
CA GLY A 144 -10.38 -21.29 8.02
C GLY A 144 -11.03 -22.68 8.06
N ARG A 145 -12.36 -22.76 8.10
CA ARG A 145 -13.10 -24.04 8.08
C ARG A 145 -12.89 -24.80 6.77
N ASN A 146 -12.99 -24.13 5.63
CA ASN A 146 -12.84 -24.75 4.32
C ASN A 146 -11.40 -25.20 4.05
N LEU A 147 -10.41 -24.48 4.59
CA LEU A 147 -9.01 -24.90 4.59
C LEU A 147 -8.82 -26.22 5.36
N ILE A 148 -9.37 -26.32 6.58
CA ILE A 148 -9.31 -27.55 7.40
C ILE A 148 -9.96 -28.72 6.66
N ALA A 149 -11.15 -28.51 6.08
CA ALA A 149 -11.84 -29.55 5.33
C ALA A 149 -11.02 -29.99 4.10
N ALA A 150 -10.47 -29.04 3.34
CA ALA A 150 -9.64 -29.33 2.18
C ALA A 150 -8.33 -30.05 2.56
N SER A 151 -7.69 -29.69 3.69
CA SER A 151 -6.48 -30.39 4.14
C SER A 151 -6.79 -31.83 4.54
N GLN A 152 -7.90 -32.06 5.25
CA GLN A 152 -8.33 -33.41 5.64
C GLN A 152 -8.57 -34.30 4.41
N GLU A 153 -9.26 -33.79 3.38
CA GLU A 153 -9.49 -34.52 2.12
C GLU A 153 -8.19 -34.88 1.39
N LEU A 154 -7.18 -34.01 1.43
CA LEU A 154 -5.90 -34.22 0.75
C LEU A 154 -4.92 -35.11 1.52
N GLU A 155 -5.02 -35.16 2.85
CA GLU A 155 -4.08 -35.89 3.71
C GLU A 155 -4.62 -37.24 4.17
N TRP A 156 -5.92 -37.47 4.12
CA TRP A 156 -6.53 -38.73 4.52
C TRP A 156 -6.12 -39.90 3.62
N HIS A 157 -5.53 -40.93 4.21
CA HIS A 157 -5.34 -42.26 3.63
C HIS A 157 -5.92 -43.29 4.60
N GLU A 158 -6.70 -44.25 4.10
CA GLU A 158 -7.54 -45.17 4.89
C GLU A 158 -6.81 -45.96 6.00
N ASP A 159 -5.47 -46.03 5.96
CA ASP A 159 -4.66 -46.89 6.84
C ASP A 159 -3.75 -46.17 7.86
N GLN A 160 -3.61 -44.83 7.81
CA GLN A 160 -2.83 -44.06 8.80
C GLN A 160 -3.42 -42.66 9.03
N PRO A 161 -3.58 -42.20 10.29
CA PRO A 161 -3.92 -40.81 10.55
C PRO A 161 -2.81 -39.92 9.98
N GLY A 162 -3.16 -39.06 9.03
CA GLY A 162 -2.28 -38.05 8.47
C GLY A 162 -2.18 -36.82 9.38
N PRO A 163 -1.33 -35.84 9.04
CA PRO A 163 -1.36 -34.52 9.66
C PRO A 163 -2.77 -33.91 9.63
N GLU A 164 -3.10 -33.08 10.62
CA GLU A 164 -4.41 -32.45 10.75
C GLU A 164 -4.26 -30.95 11.08
N LEU A 165 -5.11 -30.12 10.47
CA LEU A 165 -5.30 -28.73 10.87
C LEU A 165 -6.45 -28.62 11.87
N VAL A 166 -6.19 -28.00 13.02
CA VAL A 166 -7.18 -27.77 14.07
C VAL A 166 -7.35 -26.27 14.29
N PRO A 167 -8.60 -25.76 14.42
CA PRO A 167 -8.82 -24.35 14.72
C PRO A 167 -8.30 -24.02 16.13
N VAL A 168 -7.57 -22.91 16.25
CA VAL A 168 -7.05 -22.41 17.53
C VAL A 168 -7.83 -21.19 17.97
N ASP A 169 -7.84 -20.15 17.15
CA ASP A 169 -8.50 -18.88 17.44
C ASP A 169 -9.40 -18.52 16.25
N ALA A 170 -10.70 -18.38 16.50
CA ALA A 170 -11.62 -17.85 15.51
C ALA A 170 -11.49 -16.32 15.43
N ALA A 171 -11.70 -15.75 14.25
CA ALA A 171 -11.86 -14.32 14.09
C ALA A 171 -13.10 -13.86 14.87
N THR A 172 -12.94 -12.89 15.76
CA THR A 172 -14.02 -12.32 16.59
C THR A 172 -14.31 -10.86 16.29
N SER A 173 -13.34 -10.14 15.71
CA SER A 173 -13.47 -8.74 15.30
C SER A 173 -12.57 -8.45 14.11
N ALA A 174 -13.01 -7.55 13.24
CA ALA A 174 -12.15 -6.96 12.23
C ALA A 174 -11.62 -5.59 12.71
N HIS A 175 -10.39 -5.25 12.34
CA HIS A 175 -9.77 -3.96 12.65
C HIS A 175 -9.51 -3.17 11.38
N ASP A 176 -9.55 -1.84 11.47
CA ASP A 176 -9.27 -0.95 10.33
C ASP A 176 -7.79 -1.03 9.93
N VAL A 177 -7.55 -1.36 8.67
CA VAL A 177 -6.24 -1.34 8.01
C VAL A 177 -6.01 0.06 7.44
N ALA A 178 -6.03 1.06 8.32
CA ALA A 178 -5.82 2.43 7.92
C ALA A 178 -4.38 2.61 7.42
N LYS A 179 -4.21 3.08 6.18
CA LYS A 179 -2.90 3.52 5.71
C LYS A 179 -2.41 4.68 6.60
N PRO A 180 -1.13 4.72 6.99
CA PRO A 180 -0.62 5.80 7.82
C PRO A 180 -0.82 7.17 7.14
N TRP A 181 -1.36 8.14 7.89
CA TRP A 181 -1.72 9.47 7.36
C TRP A 181 -0.56 10.18 6.64
N TYR A 182 0.68 9.93 7.08
CA TYR A 182 1.88 10.52 6.50
C TYR A 182 2.16 10.05 5.07
N THR A 183 1.67 8.88 4.65
CA THR A 183 1.83 8.39 3.27
C THR A 183 1.07 9.29 2.29
N ASN A 184 -0.20 9.57 2.59
CA ASN A 184 -1.04 10.43 1.77
C ASN A 184 -0.61 11.90 1.88
N ALA A 185 -0.17 12.34 3.07
CA ALA A 185 0.43 13.66 3.26
C ALA A 185 1.69 13.84 2.41
N GLY A 186 2.55 12.82 2.33
CA GLY A 186 3.78 12.82 1.53
C GLY A 186 3.49 12.91 0.04
N ILE A 187 2.53 12.15 -0.48
CA ILE A 187 2.09 12.22 -1.88
C ILE A 187 1.54 13.62 -2.20
N GLY A 188 0.66 14.15 -1.34
CA GLY A 188 0.12 15.49 -1.50
C GLY A 188 1.21 16.57 -1.47
N ALA A 189 2.17 16.46 -0.55
CA ALA A 189 3.31 17.36 -0.46
C ALA A 189 4.19 17.32 -1.73
N ALA A 190 4.46 16.13 -2.27
CA ALA A 190 5.27 15.97 -3.49
C ALA A 190 4.63 16.70 -4.69
N TRP A 191 3.32 16.52 -4.88
CA TRP A 191 2.57 17.24 -5.92
C TRP A 191 2.53 18.75 -5.69
N GLY A 192 2.28 19.19 -4.45
CA GLY A 192 2.28 20.61 -4.10
C GLY A 192 3.61 21.29 -4.35
N LEU A 193 4.72 20.62 -4.00
CA LEU A 193 6.07 21.12 -4.23
C LEU A 193 6.38 21.20 -5.73
N ALA A 194 6.08 20.14 -6.49
CA ALA A 194 6.31 20.12 -7.94
C ALA A 194 5.55 21.24 -8.67
N LEU A 195 4.25 21.38 -8.39
CA LEU A 195 3.39 22.38 -9.03
C LEU A 195 3.79 23.81 -8.64
N SER A 196 4.12 24.04 -7.37
CA SER A 196 4.51 25.38 -6.91
C SER A 196 5.88 25.81 -7.43
N VAL A 197 6.84 24.89 -7.56
CA VAL A 197 8.13 25.18 -8.22
C VAL A 197 7.90 25.55 -9.68
N LEU A 198 7.12 24.75 -10.43
CA LEU A 198 6.79 25.05 -11.83
C LEU A 198 6.11 26.41 -11.98
N ALA A 199 5.15 26.73 -11.12
CA ALA A 199 4.43 28.00 -11.15
C ALA A 199 5.38 29.19 -10.87
N VAL A 200 6.26 29.09 -9.88
CA VAL A 200 7.23 30.16 -9.57
C VAL A 200 8.21 30.38 -10.73
N LEU A 201 8.66 29.29 -11.37
CA LEU A 201 9.56 29.38 -12.53
C LEU A 201 8.86 29.98 -13.75
N ALA A 202 7.63 29.55 -14.04
CA ALA A 202 6.84 30.08 -15.16
C ALA A 202 6.52 31.57 -14.96
N PHE A 203 6.12 31.96 -13.75
CA PHE A 203 5.82 33.36 -13.43
C PHE A 203 7.07 34.23 -13.46
N GLY A 204 8.21 33.68 -13.03
CA GLY A 204 9.52 34.32 -13.16
C GLY A 204 9.90 34.58 -14.62
N ALA A 205 9.81 33.56 -15.47
CA ALA A 205 10.13 33.67 -16.89
C ALA A 205 9.18 34.63 -17.64
N ALA A 206 7.89 34.60 -17.33
CA ALA A 206 6.91 35.51 -17.92
C ALA A 206 7.20 36.96 -17.56
N ARG A 207 7.53 37.24 -16.29
CA ARG A 207 7.85 38.61 -15.83
C ARG A 207 9.10 39.17 -16.51
N ASP A 208 10.15 38.36 -16.68
CA ASP A 208 11.36 38.79 -17.37
C ASP A 208 11.11 39.08 -18.86
N SER A 209 10.22 38.32 -19.51
CA SER A 209 9.85 38.57 -20.91
C SER A 209 9.05 39.86 -21.13
N VAL A 210 8.25 40.27 -20.14
CA VAL A 210 7.43 41.50 -20.19
C VAL A 210 8.30 42.74 -19.96
N LEU A 211 9.26 42.67 -19.03
CA LEU A 211 10.18 43.77 -18.73
C LEU A 211 11.09 44.16 -19.90
N SER A 212 11.41 43.23 -20.81
CA SER A 212 12.20 43.53 -22.01
C SER A 212 11.44 44.35 -23.07
N ARG A 213 10.10 44.35 -23.09
CA ARG A 213 9.34 45.10 -24.11
C ARG A 213 9.31 46.60 -23.85
N ASP A 214 9.25 47.03 -22.59
CA ASP A 214 9.21 48.45 -22.23
C ASP A 214 10.55 49.17 -22.45
N GLN A 215 11.67 48.43 -22.39
CA GLN A 215 13.00 48.98 -22.69
C GLN A 215 13.22 49.27 -24.19
N ILE A 216 12.48 48.59 -25.07
CA ILE A 216 12.53 48.85 -26.52
C ILE A 216 11.83 50.18 -26.85
N ALA A 217 10.79 50.56 -26.10
CA ALA A 217 10.11 51.83 -26.27
C ALA A 217 10.99 53.03 -25.84
N TYR A 218 11.79 52.89 -24.78
CA TYR A 218 12.70 53.94 -24.32
C TYR A 218 13.93 54.11 -25.24
N ALA A 219 14.44 53.02 -25.83
CA ALA A 219 15.52 53.07 -26.80
C ALA A 219 15.08 53.63 -28.17
N ALA A 220 13.79 53.49 -28.53
CA ALA A 220 13.23 54.06 -29.77
C ALA A 220 13.01 55.58 -29.67
N THR A 221 12.77 56.13 -28.48
CA THR A 221 12.60 57.58 -28.27
C THR A 221 13.90 58.35 -28.02
N ALA A 222 15.00 57.65 -27.73
CA ALA A 222 16.30 58.27 -27.42
C ALA A 222 17.26 58.36 -28.63
N GLY A 223 16.78 58.04 -29.84
CA GLY A 223 17.58 57.88 -31.06
C GLY A 223 17.22 58.82 -32.21
N ASP A 224 16.63 59.99 -31.95
CA ASP A 224 16.42 61.03 -32.97
C ASP A 224 17.45 62.16 -32.78
N PRO A 225 18.50 62.27 -33.63
CA PRO A 225 19.55 63.27 -33.49
C PRO A 225 19.27 64.61 -34.22
N ASP A 226 18.05 64.88 -34.72
CA ASP A 226 17.80 66.01 -35.64
C ASP A 226 17.02 67.21 -35.06
N ASP A 227 16.92 67.40 -33.73
CA ASP A 227 16.23 68.57 -33.14
C ASP A 227 17.21 69.59 -32.51
N GLU A 228 18.04 70.23 -33.35
CA GLU A 228 18.53 71.59 -33.08
C GLU A 228 17.74 72.60 -33.94
N PRO A 229 16.82 73.38 -33.36
CA PRO A 229 16.21 74.49 -34.08
C PRO A 229 17.16 75.69 -34.12
N GLU A 230 17.58 76.04 -35.34
CA GLU A 230 18.29 77.25 -35.68
C GLU A 230 17.42 78.52 -35.44
N ALA A 231 18.03 79.49 -34.76
CA ALA A 231 17.93 80.95 -34.93
C ALA A 231 16.76 81.77 -34.30
N LEU A 232 17.16 82.77 -33.49
CA LEU A 232 16.98 84.23 -33.68
C LEU A 232 16.75 85.01 -32.35
N ALA A 233 17.77 85.74 -31.89
CA ALA A 233 17.73 87.18 -31.57
C ALA A 233 19.16 87.70 -31.29
#